data_AF-A0A2A8HSM0-F1
#
_entry.id   AF-A0A2A8HSM0-F1
#
_cell.length_a   1.000
_cell.length_b   1.000
_cell.length_c   1.000
_cell.angle_alpha   90.00
_cell.angle_beta   90.00
_cell.angle_gamma   90.00
#
_symmetry.space_group_name_H-M   'P 1'
#
loop_
_entity.id
_entity.type
_entity.pdbx_description
1 polymer ?
#
loop_
_entity_poly.entity_id
_entity_poly.type
_entity_poly.pdbx_seq_one_letter_code
_entity_poly.pdbx_strand_id
1 'polypeptide(L)' 'MDDDDRPRRRLPEQSLGAASLLAGESLDSYSLDELDARVLLLETEIARIRAHREKAAAHMKAAAELFGPRST' A
#
# COMPACT_ATOMS: atom_id res chain seq x y z
N MET A 1 19.16 13.88 17.70
CA MET A 1 18.21 13.67 16.61
C MET A 1 16.85 13.80 17.24
N ASP A 2 16.13 14.87 16.90
CA ASP A 2 14.80 15.13 17.45
C ASP A 2 13.82 14.07 16.95
N ASP A 3 12.79 13.80 17.76
CA ASP A 3 11.73 12.85 17.41
C ASP A 3 10.94 13.27 16.14
N ASP A 4 11.11 14.51 15.67
CA ASP A 4 10.51 15.09 14.46
C ASP A 4 11.21 14.65 13.16
N ASP A 5 12.44 14.11 13.22
CA ASP A 5 13.14 13.53 12.06
C ASP A 5 12.68 12.10 11.73
N ARG A 6 11.79 11.52 12.54
CA ARG A 6 11.27 10.16 12.29
C ARG A 6 10.26 10.21 11.13
N PRO A 7 10.27 9.23 10.22
CA PRO A 7 9.25 9.13 9.18
C PRO A 7 7.86 9.16 9.83
N ARG A 8 7.05 10.16 9.49
CA ARG A 8 5.69 10.30 10.03
C ARG A 8 4.95 8.98 9.82
N ARG A 9 4.52 8.36 10.92
CA ARG A 9 3.72 7.13 10.90
C ARG A 9 2.39 7.52 10.24
N ARG A 10 2.14 7.10 9.00
CA ARG A 10 0.82 7.23 8.37
C ARG A 10 -0.16 6.47 9.26
N LEU A 11 -0.97 7.22 10.02
CA LEU A 11 -2.01 6.62 10.85
C LEU A 11 -3.07 6.00 9.93
N PRO A 12 -3.61 4.81 10.24
CA PRO A 12 -4.62 4.16 9.41
C PRO A 12 -5.94 4.96 9.30
N GLU A 13 -6.20 5.89 10.23
CA GLU A 13 -7.34 6.83 10.12
C GLU A 13 -7.11 7.99 9.14
N GLN A 14 -5.87 8.19 8.68
CA GLN A 14 -5.54 9.24 7.73
C GLN A 14 -5.58 8.64 6.33
N SER A 15 -6.60 9.05 5.56
CA SER A 15 -6.74 8.95 4.10
C SER A 15 -5.59 8.19 3.41
N LEU A 16 -5.91 7.07 2.76
CA LEU A 16 -4.99 6.28 1.93
C LEU A 16 -4.54 7.04 0.66
N GLY A 17 -4.53 8.37 0.71
CA GLY A 17 -4.20 9.29 -0.37
C GLY A 17 -5.19 9.15 -1.51
N ALA A 18 -4.65 8.98 -2.72
CA ALA A 18 -5.43 8.85 -3.95
C ALA A 18 -6.45 7.69 -3.90
N ALA A 19 -6.17 6.61 -3.16
CA ALA A 19 -7.11 5.49 -3.03
C ALA A 19 -8.39 5.90 -2.27
N SER A 20 -8.26 6.77 -1.27
CA SER A 20 -9.43 7.32 -0.56
C SER A 20 -10.23 8.30 -1.43
N LEU A 21 -9.57 9.06 -2.31
CA LEU A 21 -10.25 9.93 -3.28
C LEU A 21 -11.02 9.11 -4.32
N LEU A 22 -10.41 8.04 -4.84
CA LEU A 22 -11.00 7.11 -5.80
C LEU A 22 -12.31 6.50 -5.29
N ALA A 23 -12.36 6.13 -4.01
CA ALA A 23 -13.53 5.51 -3.39
C ALA A 23 -14.73 6.48 -3.22
N GLY A 24 -14.47 7.80 -3.22
CA GLY A 24 -15.51 8.82 -3.08
C GLY A 24 -16.01 9.39 -4.40
N GLU A 25 -15.46 8.98 -5.54
CA GLU A 25 -15.88 9.45 -6.87
C GLU A 25 -17.22 8.83 -7.29
N SER A 26 -18.15 9.64 -7.82
CA SER A 26 -19.38 9.11 -8.41
C SER A 26 -19.07 8.39 -9.72
N LEU A 27 -19.70 7.23 -9.91
CA LEU A 27 -19.56 6.42 -11.11
C LEU A 27 -20.67 6.68 -12.14
N ASP A 28 -21.64 7.55 -11.82
CA ASP A 28 -22.88 7.71 -12.60
C ASP A 28 -22.65 8.28 -14.01
N SER A 29 -21.52 8.98 -14.22
CA SER A 29 -21.17 9.60 -15.50
C SER A 29 -20.33 8.71 -16.43
N TYR A 30 -19.89 7.54 -15.97
CA TYR A 30 -19.03 6.67 -16.76
C TYR A 30 -19.82 5.68 -17.63
N SER A 31 -19.30 5.44 -18.83
CA SER A 31 -19.72 4.32 -19.67
C SER A 31 -19.18 2.99 -19.14
N LEU A 32 -19.74 1.87 -19.61
CA LEU A 32 -19.27 0.53 -19.24
C LEU A 32 -17.80 0.30 -19.63
N ASP A 33 -17.40 0.72 -20.82
CA ASP A 33 -16.01 0.57 -21.30
C ASP A 33 -15.02 1.35 -20.42
N GLU A 34 -15.40 2.55 -19.95
CA GLU A 34 -14.58 3.34 -19.03
C GLU A 34 -14.46 2.66 -17.66
N LEU A 35 -15.55 2.08 -17.15
CA LEU A 35 -15.53 1.33 -15.90
C LEU A 35 -14.64 0.08 -16.00
N ASP A 36 -14.73 -0.66 -17.11
CA ASP A 36 -13.90 -1.85 -17.35
C ASP A 36 -12.40 -1.48 -17.45
N ALA A 37 -12.07 -0.42 -18.19
CA ALA A 37 -10.70 0.07 -18.27
C ALA A 37 -10.16 0.50 -16.90
N ARG A 38 -11.02 1.13 -16.08
CA ARG A 38 -10.66 1.55 -14.72
C ARG A 38 -10.45 0.36 -13.79
N VAL A 39 -11.29 -0.67 -13.86
CA VAL A 39 -11.12 -1.91 -13.10
C VAL A 39 -9.78 -2.57 -13.45
N LEU A 40 -9.47 -2.72 -14.74
CA LEU A 40 -8.23 -3.34 -15.20
C LEU A 40 -6.98 -2.62 -14.65
N LEU A 41 -7.01 -1.29 -14.66
CA LEU A 41 -5.93 -0.47 -14.09
C LEU A 41 -5.76 -0.70 -12.59
N LEU A 42 -6.86 -0.72 -11.84
CA LEU A 42 -6.84 -0.91 -10.40
C LEU A 42 -6.36 -2.31 -10.00
N GLU A 43 -6.79 -3.35 -10.72
CA GLU A 43 -6.32 -4.72 -10.50
C GLU A 43 -4.82 -4.86 -10.76
N THR A 44 -4.31 -4.21 -11.80
CA THR A 44 -2.87 -4.15 -12.11
C THR A 44 -2.09 -3.50 -10.97
N GLU A 45 -2.58 -2.37 -10.44
CA GLU A 45 -1.92 -1.69 -9.32
C GLU A 45 -2.02 -2.50 -8.02
N ILE A 46 -3.14 -3.19 -7.76
CA ILE A 46 -3.26 -4.12 -6.63
C ILE A 46 -2.21 -5.23 -6.72
N ALA A 47 -2.04 -5.83 -7.90
CA ALA A 47 -1.04 -6.88 -8.11
C ALA A 47 0.39 -6.34 -7.83
N ARG A 48 0.70 -5.15 -8.33
CA ARG A 48 1.98 -4.47 -8.07
C ARG A 48 2.22 -4.23 -6.57
N ILE A 49 1.22 -3.72 -5.85
CA ILE A 49 1.32 -3.45 -4.41
C ILE A 49 1.53 -4.76 -3.62
N ARG A 50 0.80 -5.83 -3.98
CA ARG A 50 0.97 -7.15 -3.35
C ARG A 50 2.38 -7.68 -3.53
N ALA A 51 2.91 -7.65 -4.75
CA ALA A 51 4.27 -8.09 -5.04
C ALA A 51 5.32 -7.28 -4.25
N HIS A 52 5.14 -5.95 -4.15
CA HIS A 52 6.03 -5.12 -3.35
C HIS A 52 5.97 -5.44 -1.86
N ARG A 53 4.76 -5.65 -1.32
CA ARG A 53 4.54 -6.04 0.08
C ARG A 53 5.22 -7.37 0.40
N GLU A 54 5.08 -8.37 -0.47
CA GLU A 54 5.72 -9.68 -0.29
C GLU A 54 7.25 -9.57 -0.28
N LYS A 55 7.81 -8.80 -1.21
CA LYS A 55 9.25 -8.50 -1.23
C LYS A 55 9.71 -7.85 0.08
N ALA A 56 8.98 -6.84 0.56
CA ALA A 56 9.30 -6.18 1.82
C ALA A 56 9.20 -7.13 3.02
N ALA A 57 8.19 -8.01 3.05
CA ALA A 57 8.04 -9.03 4.09
C ALA A 57 9.19 -10.04 4.08
N ALA A 58 9.65 -10.47 2.91
CA ALA A 58 10.82 -11.34 2.78
C ALA A 58 12.09 -10.67 3.32
N HIS A 59 12.30 -9.38 3.04
CA HIS A 59 13.41 -8.61 3.61
C HIS A 59 13.32 -8.50 5.14
N MET A 60 12.12 -8.22 5.69
CA MET A 60 11.93 -8.18 7.14
C MET A 60 12.23 -9.53 7.79
N LYS A 61 11.79 -10.64 7.18
CA LYS A 61 12.08 -12.00 7.68
C LYS A 61 13.59 -12.28 7.69
N ALA A 62 14.29 -11.99 6.59
CA ALA A 62 15.73 -12.18 6.51
C ALA A 62 16.48 -11.32 7.54
N ALA A 63 16.05 -10.08 7.76
CA ALA A 63 16.60 -9.22 8.79
C ALA A 63 16.35 -9.78 10.20
N ALA A 64 15.16 -10.32 10.47
CA ALA A 64 14.85 -10.95 11.76
C ALA A 64 15.70 -12.19 12.04
N GLU A 65 16.05 -12.97 11.01
CA GLU A 65 16.96 -14.12 11.14
C GLU A 65 18.41 -13.71 11.43
N LEU A 66 18.89 -12.60 10.82
CA LEU A 66 20.26 -12.10 11.00
C LEU A 66 20.46 -11.29 12.27
N PHE A 67 19.46 -10.49 12.64
CA PHE A 67 19.56 -9.46 13.68
C PHE A 67 18.58 -9.67 14.84
N GLY A 68 17.79 -10.74 14.83
CA GLY A 68 16.88 -11.08 15.91
C GLY A 68 17.62 -11.44 17.21
N PRO A 69 16.94 -11.36 18.36
CA PRO A 69 17.52 -11.79 19.63
C PRO A 69 17.89 -13.27 19.54
N ARG A 70 19.14 -13.59 19.90
CA ARG A 70 19.60 -14.97 19.99
C ARG A 70 18.82 -15.63 21.12
N SER A 71 17.97 -16.63 20.81
CA SER A 71 17.36 -17.45 21.86
C SER A 71 18.48 -18.03 22.73
N THR A 72 18.54 -17.57 23.98
CA THR A 72 19.40 -18.10 25.04
C THR A 72 18.84 -19.41 25.56
#